data_AF-A0A942BI89-F1
#
_entry.id   AF-A0A942BI89-F1
#
_cell.length_a   1.000
_cell.length_b   1.000
_cell.length_c   1.000
_cell.angle_alpha   90.00
_cell.angle_beta   90.00
_cell.angle_gamma   90.00
#
_symmetry.space_group_name_H-M   'P 1'
#
loop_
_entity.id
_entity.type
_entity.pdbx_description
1 polymer ?
#
loop_
_entity_poly.entity_id
_entity_poly.type
_entity_poly.pdbx_seq_one_letter_code
_entity_poly.pdbx_strand_id
1 'polypeptide(L)'
;MKLAFAVASSVALAATSQALVTTMTFNGVDMGEVVGLSGHLNGQVWSASLDFFSSSIYGNINTFCVDLDHFISVGQSWDAYVVDSSTLSGGYKSAANIVGNAFFQANTSDKACGLQLAVWEAVYDDGATLDLNNGNLIAGGESASALAWAQTYYAAYRTLDAHAIYFKPVADDGQGQMTAVPEPASMLGLGALALGIAKRRRK
;
A
#
# COMPACT_ATOMS: atom_id res chain seq x y z
N MET A 1 52.42 42.37 -14.46
CA MET A 1 51.86 41.00 -14.27
C MET A 1 50.69 41.12 -13.29
N LYS A 2 49.44 41.05 -13.77
CA LYS A 2 48.23 41.08 -12.92
C LYS A 2 47.52 39.74 -13.10
N LEU A 3 47.54 38.89 -12.07
CA LEU A 3 46.74 37.67 -12.04
C LEU A 3 45.31 38.02 -11.60
N ALA A 4 44.32 37.71 -12.42
CA ALA A 4 42.91 37.75 -12.06
C ALA A 4 42.48 36.34 -11.66
N PHE A 5 42.04 36.18 -10.40
CA PHE A 5 41.39 34.96 -9.92
C PHE A 5 39.92 34.99 -10.31
N ALA A 6 39.49 34.05 -11.16
CA ALA A 6 38.09 33.84 -11.47
C ALA A 6 37.50 32.87 -10.44
N VAL A 7 36.55 33.35 -9.63
CA VAL A 7 35.76 32.53 -8.72
C VAL A 7 34.59 31.96 -9.51
N ALA A 8 34.59 30.64 -9.73
CA ALA A 8 33.48 29.93 -10.34
C ALA A 8 32.44 29.58 -9.25
N SER A 9 31.30 30.28 -9.24
CA SER A 9 30.17 29.95 -8.38
C SER A 9 29.41 28.75 -8.96
N SER A 10 29.47 27.60 -8.29
CA SER A 10 28.65 26.44 -8.61
C SER A 10 27.23 26.64 -8.06
N VAL A 11 26.25 26.83 -8.93
CA VAL A 11 24.82 26.79 -8.56
C VAL A 11 24.43 25.32 -8.43
N ALA A 12 24.24 24.85 -7.20
CA ALA A 12 23.62 23.55 -6.95
C ALA A 12 22.12 23.65 -7.26
N LEU A 13 21.66 23.01 -8.32
CA LEU A 13 20.22 22.78 -8.52
C LEU A 13 19.75 21.78 -7.47
N ALA A 14 19.06 22.26 -6.44
CA ALA A 14 18.27 21.41 -5.57
C ALA A 14 17.09 20.87 -6.39
N ALA A 15 17.19 19.64 -6.88
CA ALA A 15 16.03 18.93 -7.43
C ALA A 15 15.08 18.63 -6.27
N THR A 16 13.98 19.37 -6.17
CA THR A 16 12.88 19.04 -5.28
C THR A 16 12.26 17.73 -5.78
N SER A 17 12.45 16.62 -5.06
CA SER A 17 11.73 15.39 -5.32
C SER A 17 10.24 15.66 -5.10
N GLN A 18 9.49 15.86 -6.19
CA GLN A 18 8.03 15.95 -6.08
C GLN A 18 7.52 14.57 -5.69
N ALA A 19 6.70 14.49 -4.65
CA ALA A 19 5.99 13.27 -4.30
C ALA A 19 5.14 12.85 -5.52
N LEU A 20 5.26 11.59 -5.93
CA LEU A 20 4.46 11.07 -7.03
C LEU A 20 3.00 11.01 -6.56
N VAL A 21 2.11 11.72 -7.27
CA VAL A 21 0.66 11.68 -7.03
C VAL A 21 0.01 10.85 -8.14
N THR A 22 -0.96 10.04 -7.77
CA THR A 22 -1.82 9.30 -8.70
C THR A 22 -3.28 9.42 -8.29
N THR A 23 -4.17 9.55 -9.27
CA THR A 23 -5.61 9.34 -9.02
C THR A 23 -5.88 7.84 -8.96
N MET A 24 -6.57 7.42 -7.90
CA MET A 24 -7.08 6.08 -7.63
C MET A 24 -8.58 6.08 -7.87
N THR A 25 -9.12 5.12 -8.61
CA THR A 25 -10.56 4.93 -8.84
C THR A 25 -10.98 3.55 -8.36
N PHE A 26 -11.91 3.48 -7.41
CA PHE A 26 -12.37 2.20 -6.86
C PHE A 26 -13.31 1.49 -7.84
N ASN A 27 -12.93 0.30 -8.30
CA ASN A 27 -13.71 -0.50 -9.24
C ASN A 27 -14.64 -1.49 -8.54
N GLY A 28 -14.28 -1.92 -7.33
CA GLY A 28 -15.09 -2.83 -6.52
C GLY A 28 -14.27 -3.81 -5.70
N VAL A 29 -14.97 -4.76 -5.10
CA VAL A 29 -14.38 -5.83 -4.30
C VAL A 29 -14.03 -7.00 -5.22
N ASP A 30 -12.79 -7.47 -5.17
CA ASP A 30 -12.35 -8.64 -5.96
C ASP A 30 -12.65 -9.94 -5.19
N MET A 31 -12.08 -10.08 -3.99
CA MET A 31 -12.25 -11.27 -3.16
C MET A 31 -12.19 -10.94 -1.67
N GLY A 32 -13.04 -11.58 -0.88
CA GLY A 32 -13.12 -11.38 0.56
C GLY A 32 -14.49 -11.79 1.10
N GLU A 33 -14.78 -11.33 2.31
CA GLU A 33 -16.06 -11.56 2.97
C GLU A 33 -16.45 -10.36 3.84
N VAL A 34 -17.72 -10.33 4.25
CA VAL A 34 -18.21 -9.31 5.19
C VAL A 34 -17.88 -9.77 6.60
N VAL A 35 -17.22 -8.90 7.36
CA VAL A 35 -16.91 -9.11 8.77
C VAL A 35 -17.56 -8.04 9.62
N GLY A 36 -17.92 -8.39 10.85
CA GLY A 36 -18.26 -7.43 11.89
C GLY A 36 -16.99 -6.90 12.54
N LEU A 37 -16.91 -5.59 12.74
CA LEU A 37 -15.89 -4.93 13.52
C LEU A 37 -16.51 -4.25 14.74
N SER A 38 -15.74 -4.21 15.83
CA SER A 38 -15.99 -3.40 17.01
C SER A 38 -14.69 -2.80 17.58
N GLY A 39 -14.81 -1.84 18.49
CA GLY A 39 -13.68 -1.06 19.00
C GLY A 39 -13.59 0.28 18.28
N HIS A 40 -12.58 0.45 17.43
CA HIS A 40 -12.32 1.65 16.62
C HIS A 40 -13.48 1.96 15.67
N LEU A 41 -13.93 0.95 14.93
CA LEU A 41 -15.11 1.00 14.08
C LEU A 41 -16.13 -0.03 14.56
N ASN A 42 -17.41 0.35 14.64
CA ASN A 42 -18.50 -0.56 15.01
C ASN A 42 -19.44 -0.72 13.82
N GLY A 43 -19.46 -1.91 13.20
CA GLY A 43 -20.30 -2.16 12.03
C GLY A 43 -19.87 -3.37 11.21
N GLN A 44 -20.49 -3.56 10.05
CA GLN A 44 -20.08 -4.58 9.09
C GLN A 44 -19.34 -3.93 7.94
N VAL A 45 -18.19 -4.49 7.58
CA VAL A 45 -17.34 -4.02 6.47
C VAL A 45 -16.88 -5.18 5.61
N TRP A 46 -16.48 -4.89 4.37
CA TRP A 46 -15.80 -5.86 3.54
C TRP A 46 -14.34 -5.99 3.96
N SER A 47 -13.96 -7.19 4.40
CA SER A 47 -12.58 -7.58 4.62
C SER A 47 -12.08 -8.29 3.35
N ALA A 48 -11.38 -7.55 2.48
CA ALA A 48 -11.19 -7.99 1.11
C ALA A 48 -9.96 -7.39 0.42
N SER A 49 -9.56 -8.02 -0.69
CA SER A 49 -8.78 -7.39 -1.74
C SER A 49 -9.69 -6.48 -2.57
N LEU A 50 -9.28 -5.23 -2.75
CA LEU A 50 -10.01 -4.19 -3.44
C LEU A 50 -9.38 -3.88 -4.80
N ASP A 51 -10.19 -3.83 -5.86
CA ASP A 51 -9.76 -3.51 -7.22
C ASP A 51 -9.83 -1.99 -7.47
N PHE A 52 -8.74 -1.45 -7.99
CA PHE A 52 -8.57 -0.04 -8.32
C PHE A 52 -7.98 0.14 -9.70
N PHE A 53 -8.42 1.19 -10.39
CA PHE A 53 -7.67 1.76 -11.49
C PHE A 53 -6.80 2.93 -10.99
N SER A 54 -5.51 2.88 -11.29
CA SER A 54 -4.56 3.97 -11.07
C SER A 54 -4.24 4.65 -12.40
N SER A 55 -4.38 5.97 -12.44
CA SER A 55 -4.02 6.80 -13.60
C SER A 55 -2.51 6.85 -13.90
N SER A 56 -1.68 6.26 -13.03
CA SER A 56 -0.23 6.22 -13.17
C SER A 56 0.26 4.93 -13.85
N ILE A 57 1.54 4.56 -13.66
CA ILE A 57 2.15 3.36 -14.26
C ILE A 57 1.57 2.03 -13.76
N TYR A 58 0.75 2.07 -12.71
CA TYR A 58 0.22 0.87 -12.06
C TYR A 58 -1.00 0.29 -12.79
N GLY A 59 -1.81 1.10 -13.48
CA GLY A 59 -3.00 0.62 -14.18
C GLY A 59 -4.01 -0.03 -13.21
N ASN A 60 -4.59 -1.17 -13.58
CA ASN A 60 -5.44 -1.93 -12.66
C ASN A 60 -4.58 -2.60 -11.59
N ILE A 61 -4.93 -2.38 -10.32
CA ILE A 61 -4.22 -2.89 -9.16
C ILE A 61 -5.18 -3.38 -8.09
N ASN A 62 -4.82 -4.50 -7.49
CA ASN A 62 -5.42 -4.94 -6.25
C ASN A 62 -4.71 -4.29 -5.07
N THR A 63 -5.47 -3.96 -4.04
CA THR A 63 -4.97 -3.32 -2.82
C THR A 63 -5.70 -3.84 -1.58
N PHE A 64 -5.10 -3.59 -0.42
CA PHE A 64 -5.71 -3.82 0.88
C PHE A 64 -5.83 -2.50 1.63
N CYS A 65 -6.97 -2.31 2.29
CA CYS A 65 -7.29 -1.10 3.03
C CYS A 65 -6.43 -1.00 4.31
N VAL A 66 -5.94 0.20 4.62
CA VAL A 66 -5.20 0.51 5.86
C VAL A 66 -5.86 1.64 6.66
N ASP A 67 -7.16 1.85 6.42
CA ASP A 67 -7.90 3.01 6.91
C ASP A 67 -9.40 2.67 7.08
N LEU A 68 -9.81 2.50 8.33
CA LEU A 68 -11.18 2.25 8.77
C LEU A 68 -11.98 3.54 9.05
N ASP A 69 -11.35 4.71 8.97
CA ASP A 69 -12.01 6.00 9.24
C ASP A 69 -12.72 6.55 8.00
N HIS A 70 -12.25 6.16 6.81
CA HIS A 70 -12.81 6.58 5.53
C HIS A 70 -13.48 5.45 4.79
N PHE A 71 -14.60 5.75 4.15
CA PHE A 71 -15.37 4.82 3.33
C PHE A 71 -15.35 5.25 1.87
N ILE A 72 -15.36 4.26 0.99
CA ILE A 72 -15.32 4.46 -0.46
C ILE A 72 -16.49 3.76 -1.13
N SER A 73 -16.94 4.30 -2.25
CA SER A 73 -17.98 3.72 -3.10
C SER A 73 -17.45 3.44 -4.50
N VAL A 74 -18.01 2.44 -5.19
CA VAL A 74 -17.61 2.09 -6.56
C VAL A 74 -17.73 3.32 -7.48
N GLY A 75 -16.69 3.57 -8.28
CA GLY A 75 -16.56 4.73 -9.15
C GLY A 75 -16.00 5.98 -8.48
N GLN A 76 -15.87 6.01 -7.14
CA GLN A 76 -15.22 7.11 -6.44
C GLN A 76 -13.74 7.17 -6.83
N SER A 77 -13.27 8.39 -7.05
CA SER A 77 -11.87 8.67 -7.36
C SER A 77 -11.30 9.71 -6.42
N TRP A 78 -10.05 9.53 -6.01
CA TRP A 78 -9.30 10.50 -5.20
C TRP A 78 -7.83 10.48 -5.58
N ASP A 79 -7.13 11.57 -5.27
CA ASP A 79 -5.68 11.63 -5.45
C ASP A 79 -4.95 11.06 -4.23
N ALA A 80 -3.90 10.28 -4.50
CA ALA A 80 -3.06 9.68 -3.48
C ALA A 80 -1.58 9.93 -3.75
N TYR A 81 -0.82 10.22 -2.71
CA TYR A 81 0.63 10.14 -2.73
C TYR A 81 1.05 8.67 -2.78
N VAL A 82 1.98 8.37 -3.69
CA VAL A 82 2.64 7.06 -3.77
C VAL A 82 3.83 7.08 -2.82
N VAL A 83 3.69 6.40 -1.68
CA VAL A 83 4.68 6.36 -0.61
C VAL A 83 5.36 5.00 -0.55
N ASP A 84 6.69 4.99 -0.55
CA ASP A 84 7.46 3.77 -0.32
C ASP A 84 7.40 3.38 1.15
N SER A 85 7.05 2.12 1.42
CA SER A 85 6.94 1.59 2.78
C SER A 85 8.21 1.68 3.63
N SER A 86 9.40 1.81 3.04
CA SER A 86 10.66 2.04 3.78
C SER A 86 10.68 3.36 4.56
N THR A 87 9.80 4.30 4.21
CA THR A 87 9.65 5.59 4.90
C THR A 87 8.60 5.57 6.00
N LEU A 88 7.85 4.47 6.14
CA LEU A 88 6.80 4.31 7.14
C LEU A 88 7.37 3.82 8.48
N SER A 89 6.58 4.00 9.54
CA SER A 89 6.90 3.53 10.89
C SER A 89 5.65 3.05 11.62
N GLY A 90 5.84 2.35 12.74
CA GLY A 90 4.74 1.80 13.56
C GLY A 90 3.85 0.82 12.79
N GLY A 91 2.56 0.82 13.12
CA GLY A 91 1.57 -0.09 12.55
C GLY A 91 1.49 -0.06 11.02
N TYR A 92 1.68 1.10 10.38
CA TYR A 92 1.73 1.19 8.92
C TYR A 92 2.95 0.48 8.31
N LYS A 93 4.10 0.47 8.99
CA LYS A 93 5.26 -0.34 8.54
C LYS A 93 5.00 -1.82 8.76
N SER A 94 4.39 -2.21 9.88
CA SER A 94 3.95 -3.60 10.13
C SER A 94 3.00 -4.07 9.03
N ALA A 95 1.97 -3.29 8.70
CA ALA A 95 1.02 -3.56 7.63
C ALA A 95 1.69 -3.68 6.27
N ALA A 96 2.65 -2.79 5.95
CA ALA A 96 3.40 -2.88 4.71
C ALA A 96 4.25 -4.16 4.61
N ASN A 97 4.85 -4.61 5.72
CA ASN A 97 5.58 -5.88 5.76
C ASN A 97 4.64 -7.07 5.56
N ILE A 98 3.44 -7.03 6.14
CA ILE A 98 2.40 -8.05 5.95
C ILE A 98 2.02 -8.12 4.46
N VAL A 99 1.61 -6.98 3.87
CA VAL A 99 1.22 -6.89 2.45
C VAL A 99 2.36 -7.35 1.55
N GLY A 100 3.57 -6.81 1.73
CA GLY A 100 4.71 -7.14 0.89
C GLY A 100 5.06 -8.64 0.85
N ASN A 101 4.83 -9.37 1.95
CA ASN A 101 5.10 -10.81 2.02
C ASN A 101 3.92 -11.70 1.54
N ALA A 102 2.69 -11.28 1.82
CA ALA A 102 1.51 -12.13 1.70
C ALA A 102 0.61 -11.80 0.50
N PHE A 103 0.77 -10.65 -0.15
CA PHE A 103 -0.13 -10.15 -1.18
C PHE A 103 -0.47 -11.19 -2.26
N PHE A 104 0.55 -11.80 -2.88
CA PHE A 104 0.34 -12.79 -3.95
C PHE A 104 -0.16 -14.16 -3.43
N GLN A 105 -0.07 -14.40 -2.13
CA GLN A 105 -0.59 -15.62 -1.50
C GLN A 105 -2.09 -15.51 -1.22
N ALA A 106 -2.61 -14.28 -1.07
CA ALA A 106 -4.00 -13.97 -0.78
C ALA A 106 -4.91 -14.11 -2.02
N ASN A 107 -4.97 -15.31 -2.58
CA ASN A 107 -5.62 -15.63 -3.85
C ASN A 107 -6.97 -16.36 -3.73
N THR A 108 -7.58 -16.33 -2.54
CA THR A 108 -8.94 -16.83 -2.27
C THR A 108 -9.63 -15.89 -1.30
N SER A 109 -10.97 -15.90 -1.23
CA SER A 109 -11.73 -15.02 -0.33
C SER A 109 -11.28 -15.13 1.14
N ASP A 110 -11.11 -16.35 1.67
CA ASP A 110 -10.63 -16.55 3.04
C ASP A 110 -9.24 -15.95 3.26
N LYS A 111 -8.32 -16.12 2.30
CA LYS A 111 -6.97 -15.59 2.44
C LYS A 111 -6.93 -14.08 2.30
N ALA A 112 -7.72 -13.49 1.41
CA ALA A 112 -7.83 -12.06 1.28
C ALA A 112 -8.47 -11.42 2.53
N CYS A 113 -9.51 -12.03 3.08
CA CYS A 113 -10.07 -11.63 4.37
C CYS A 113 -9.02 -11.73 5.48
N GLY A 114 -8.33 -12.87 5.59
CA GLY A 114 -7.28 -13.05 6.59
C GLY A 114 -6.15 -12.03 6.47
N LEU A 115 -5.73 -11.72 5.24
CA LEU A 115 -4.72 -10.68 4.98
C LEU A 115 -5.22 -9.30 5.40
N GLN A 116 -6.45 -8.94 5.06
CA GLN A 116 -7.05 -7.66 5.42
C GLN A 116 -7.20 -7.48 6.93
N LEU A 117 -7.61 -8.53 7.66
CA LEU A 117 -7.68 -8.53 9.13
C LEU A 117 -6.30 -8.34 9.76
N ALA A 118 -5.28 -9.07 9.28
CA ALA A 118 -3.91 -8.92 9.76
C ALA A 118 -3.35 -7.51 9.51
N VAL A 119 -3.69 -6.91 8.37
CA VAL A 119 -3.33 -5.53 8.04
C VAL A 119 -3.96 -4.54 9.01
N TRP A 120 -5.26 -4.65 9.29
CA TRP A 120 -5.91 -3.75 10.24
C TRP A 120 -5.38 -3.94 11.66
N GLU A 121 -5.15 -5.18 12.10
CA GLU A 121 -4.56 -5.44 13.42
C GLU A 121 -3.22 -4.71 13.56
N ALA A 122 -2.38 -4.77 12.51
CA ALA A 122 -1.10 -4.10 12.50
C ALA A 122 -1.25 -2.58 12.60
N VAL A 123 -2.21 -1.98 11.90
CA VAL A 123 -2.42 -0.52 11.91
C VAL A 123 -2.98 -0.04 13.24
N TYR A 124 -3.96 -0.73 13.81
CA TYR A 124 -4.76 -0.23 14.94
C TYR A 124 -4.29 -0.71 16.31
N ASP A 125 -3.63 -1.87 16.40
CA ASP A 125 -3.14 -2.43 17.66
C ASP A 125 -1.63 -2.67 17.68
N ASP A 126 -1.02 -3.05 16.55
CA ASP A 126 0.43 -3.34 16.39
C ASP A 126 1.00 -4.27 17.50
N GLY A 127 0.13 -5.11 18.07
CA GLY A 127 0.43 -6.00 19.19
C GLY A 127 1.39 -7.12 18.82
N ALA A 128 2.08 -7.69 19.82
CA ALA A 128 3.09 -8.74 19.59
C ALA A 128 2.55 -9.98 18.86
N THR A 129 1.26 -10.23 18.98
CA THR A 129 0.50 -11.32 18.37
C THR A 129 -0.84 -10.77 17.89
N LEU A 130 -1.44 -11.41 16.89
CA LEU A 130 -2.80 -11.10 16.46
C LEU A 130 -3.79 -11.38 17.62
N ASP A 131 -4.59 -10.39 17.99
CA ASP A 131 -5.67 -10.53 18.98
C ASP A 131 -6.95 -9.81 18.52
N LEU A 132 -7.68 -10.42 17.59
CA LEU A 132 -8.95 -9.89 17.08
C LEU A 132 -10.12 -9.95 18.08
N ASN A 133 -9.89 -10.31 19.34
CA ASN A 133 -10.94 -10.38 20.38
C ASN A 133 -10.83 -9.24 21.41
N ASN A 134 -9.79 -8.41 21.32
CA ASN A 134 -9.53 -7.33 22.26
C ASN A 134 -8.77 -6.19 21.58
N GLY A 135 -8.57 -5.07 22.26
CA GLY A 135 -7.85 -3.92 21.71
C GLY A 135 -8.75 -2.96 20.94
N ASN A 136 -8.16 -2.24 19.99
CA ASN A 136 -8.84 -1.25 19.15
C ASN A 136 -9.51 -1.91 17.94
N LEU A 137 -9.04 -3.06 17.47
CA LEU A 137 -9.66 -3.84 16.41
C LEU A 137 -10.17 -5.17 16.95
N ILE A 138 -11.49 -5.28 17.06
CA ILE A 138 -12.14 -6.55 17.40
C ILE A 138 -12.94 -6.99 16.18
N ALA A 139 -12.66 -8.19 15.66
CA ALA A 139 -13.35 -8.76 14.51
C ALA A 139 -14.28 -9.92 14.93
N GLY A 140 -15.37 -10.10 14.19
CA GLY A 140 -16.28 -11.23 14.37
C GLY A 140 -17.10 -11.53 13.11
N GLY A 141 -17.51 -12.79 12.95
CA GLY A 141 -18.31 -13.23 11.81
C GLY A 141 -17.51 -13.62 10.57
N GLU A 142 -16.18 -13.49 10.62
CA GLU A 142 -15.25 -14.07 9.65
C GLU A 142 -15.28 -15.60 9.66
N SER A 143 -14.85 -16.21 8.55
CA SER A 143 -14.71 -17.66 8.49
C SER A 143 -13.55 -18.15 9.36
N ALA A 144 -13.65 -19.36 9.92
CA ALA A 144 -12.55 -19.95 10.70
C ALA A 144 -11.25 -20.09 9.88
N SER A 145 -11.39 -20.24 8.56
CA SER A 145 -10.30 -20.29 7.59
C SER A 145 -9.63 -18.91 7.45
N ALA A 146 -10.43 -17.85 7.32
CA ALA A 146 -9.92 -16.47 7.28
C ALA A 146 -9.15 -16.10 8.55
N LEU A 147 -9.68 -16.46 9.73
CA LEU A 147 -8.99 -16.25 11.01
C LEU A 147 -7.64 -16.98 11.07
N ALA A 148 -7.58 -18.23 10.59
CA ALA A 148 -6.31 -18.99 10.55
C ALA A 148 -5.28 -18.36 9.60
N TRP A 149 -5.73 -17.80 8.47
CA TRP A 149 -4.86 -17.07 7.56
C TRP A 149 -4.38 -15.74 8.14
N ALA A 150 -5.24 -15.01 8.85
CA ALA A 150 -4.85 -13.79 9.56
C ALA A 150 -3.71 -14.07 10.55
N GLN A 151 -3.83 -15.14 11.35
CA GLN A 151 -2.78 -15.56 12.28
C GLN A 151 -1.46 -15.89 11.56
N THR A 152 -1.55 -16.59 10.43
CA THR A 152 -0.39 -16.97 9.62
C THR A 152 0.34 -15.74 9.07
N TYR A 153 -0.40 -14.79 8.47
CA TYR A 153 0.19 -13.59 7.89
C TYR A 153 0.75 -12.64 8.95
N TYR A 154 0.05 -12.49 10.08
CA TYR A 154 0.49 -11.65 11.19
C TYR A 154 1.75 -12.22 11.88
N ALA A 155 1.91 -13.53 11.96
CA ALA A 155 3.12 -14.12 12.52
C ALA A 155 4.35 -13.91 11.61
N ALA A 156 4.15 -13.98 10.29
CA ALA A 156 5.26 -13.97 9.32
C ALA A 156 5.99 -12.63 9.22
N TYR A 157 5.26 -11.50 9.28
CA TYR A 157 5.85 -10.17 8.99
C TYR A 157 6.92 -9.73 10.00
N ARG A 158 6.88 -10.27 11.23
CA ARG A 158 7.86 -9.91 12.28
C ARG A 158 9.27 -10.41 12.00
N THR A 159 9.40 -11.38 11.08
CA THR A 159 10.69 -11.98 10.72
C THR A 159 11.24 -11.49 9.38
N LEU A 160 10.48 -10.72 8.62
CA LEU A 160 10.78 -10.37 7.23
C LEU A 160 10.59 -8.87 6.99
N ASP A 161 11.63 -8.19 6.53
CA ASP A 161 11.52 -6.82 6.02
C ASP A 161 11.07 -6.88 4.56
N ALA A 162 9.78 -6.67 4.34
CA ALA A 162 9.20 -6.62 3.01
C ALA A 162 8.74 -5.21 2.66
N HIS A 163 8.52 -4.99 1.36
CA HIS A 163 8.15 -3.68 0.85
C HIS A 163 6.77 -3.73 0.19
N ALA A 164 5.98 -2.72 0.50
CA ALA A 164 4.73 -2.38 -0.16
C ALA A 164 4.77 -0.92 -0.64
N ILE A 165 3.84 -0.58 -1.52
CA ILE A 165 3.49 0.80 -1.84
C ILE A 165 2.27 1.19 -1.01
N TYR A 166 2.33 2.34 -0.36
CA TYR A 166 1.21 2.95 0.33
C TYR A 166 0.66 4.11 -0.48
N PHE A 167 -0.61 4.00 -0.88
CA PHE A 167 -1.38 5.08 -1.48
C PHE A 167 -2.03 5.89 -0.36
N LYS A 168 -1.35 6.97 0.04
CA LYS A 168 -1.84 7.88 1.08
C LYS A 168 -2.76 8.94 0.44
N PRO A 169 -4.04 9.04 0.83
CA PRO A 169 -4.92 10.09 0.34
C PRO A 169 -4.30 11.48 0.50
N VAL A 170 -4.44 12.32 -0.52
CA VAL A 170 -3.98 13.73 -0.49
C VAL A 170 -4.92 14.58 0.38
N ALA A 171 -6.21 14.27 0.36
CA ALA A 171 -7.25 14.89 1.15
C ALA A 171 -8.09 13.83 1.87
N ASP A 172 -9.05 14.27 2.67
CA ASP A 172 -9.94 13.47 3.52
C ASP A 172 -11.09 12.79 2.74
N ASP A 173 -10.94 12.66 1.42
CA ASP A 173 -11.96 12.17 0.47
C ASP A 173 -11.63 10.79 -0.10
N GLY A 174 -10.56 10.16 0.39
CA GLY A 174 -10.08 8.85 -0.03
C GLY A 174 -9.77 7.93 1.14
N GLN A 175 -9.51 6.66 0.83
CA GLN A 175 -9.13 5.65 1.83
C GLN A 175 -7.68 5.23 1.61
N GLY A 176 -6.91 5.11 2.69
CA GLY A 176 -5.55 4.56 2.63
C GLY A 176 -5.52 3.14 2.08
N GLN A 177 -4.68 2.88 1.07
CA GLN A 177 -4.52 1.56 0.45
C GLN A 177 -3.07 1.12 0.37
N MET A 178 -2.79 -0.17 0.49
CA MET A 178 -1.47 -0.75 0.25
C MET A 178 -1.50 -1.85 -0.82
N THR A 179 -0.43 -1.94 -1.60
CA THR A 179 -0.21 -3.01 -2.58
C THR A 179 1.23 -3.49 -2.57
N ALA A 180 1.48 -4.69 -3.07
CA ALA A 180 2.85 -5.18 -3.24
C ALA A 180 3.64 -4.33 -4.25
N VAL A 181 4.94 -4.23 -4.05
CA VAL A 181 5.82 -3.59 -5.03
C VAL A 181 5.87 -4.46 -6.30
N PRO A 182 5.57 -3.91 -7.49
CA PRO A 182 5.72 -4.66 -8.74
C PRO A 182 7.18 -5.12 -8.90
N GLU A 183 7.39 -6.41 -9.20
CA GLU A 183 8.76 -6.94 -9.28
C GLU A 183 9.63 -6.18 -10.32
N PRO A 184 10.96 -6.05 -10.09
CA PRO A 184 11.85 -5.19 -10.87
C PRO A 184 11.97 -5.49 -12.37
N ALA A 185 11.48 -6.61 -12.88
CA ALA A 185 11.46 -6.88 -14.32
C ALA A 185 10.69 -5.81 -15.10
N SER A 186 9.65 -5.25 -14.49
CA SER A 186 8.83 -4.15 -15.03
C SER A 186 9.57 -2.80 -15.03
N MET A 187 10.41 -2.56 -14.01
CA MET A 187 11.23 -1.35 -13.89
C MET A 187 12.43 -1.37 -14.86
N LEU A 188 13.04 -2.53 -15.10
CA LEU A 188 14.10 -2.70 -16.10
C LEU A 188 13.58 -2.46 -17.53
N GLY A 189 12.34 -2.85 -17.83
CA GLY A 189 11.69 -2.57 -19.11
C GLY A 189 11.51 -1.07 -19.37
N LEU A 190 11.08 -0.30 -18.36
CA LEU A 190 10.94 1.16 -18.43
C LEU A 190 12.28 1.89 -18.55
N GLY A 191 13.31 1.45 -17.82
CA GLY A 191 14.68 1.99 -17.94
C GLY A 191 15.29 1.73 -19.33
N ALA A 192 15.08 0.53 -19.89
CA ALA A 192 15.52 0.18 -21.24
C ALA A 192 14.78 0.99 -22.33
N LEU A 193 13.48 1.27 -22.14
CA LEU A 193 12.69 2.08 -23.08
C LEU A 193 13.17 3.55 -23.12
N ALA A 194 13.46 4.14 -21.95
CA ALA A 194 14.00 5.50 -21.85
C ALA A 194 15.38 5.64 -22.53
N LEU A 195 16.26 4.63 -22.36
CA LEU A 195 17.56 4.58 -23.03
C LEU A 195 17.44 4.35 -24.54
N GLY A 196 16.48 3.54 -24.98
CA GLY A 196 16.18 3.29 -26.39
C GLY A 196 15.67 4.53 -27.13
N ILE A 197 14.77 5.30 -26.50
CA ILE A 197 14.24 6.56 -27.06
C ILE A 197 15.32 7.65 -27.07
N ALA A 198 16.14 7.75 -26.03
CA ALA A 198 17.25 8.71 -25.98
C ALA A 198 18.32 8.43 -27.06
N LYS A 199 18.58 7.16 -27.38
CA LYS A 199 19.54 6.76 -28.44
C LYS A 199 19.00 7.02 -29.84
N ARG A 200 17.68 6.95 -30.06
CA ARG A 200 17.05 7.20 -31.37
C ARG A 200 16.99 8.68 -31.75
N ARG A 201 17.02 9.59 -30.77
CA ARG A 201 17.06 11.06 -31.00
C ARG A 201 18.47 11.62 -31.26
N ARG A 202 19.51 10.77 -31.21
CA ARG A 202 20.92 11.14 -31.43
C ARG A 202 21.50 10.61 -32.76
N LYS A 203 20.66 10.05 -33.63
CA LYS A 203 20.98 9.82 -35.05
C LYS A 203 20.11 10.74 -35.88
#